data_AF-A0A090X272-F1
#
_entry.id   AF-A0A090X272-F1
#
_cell.length_a   1.000
_cell.length_b   1.000
_cell.length_c   1.000
_cell.angle_alpha   90.00
_cell.angle_beta   90.00
_cell.angle_gamma   90.00
#
_symmetry.space_group_name_H-M   'P 1'
#
loop_
_entity.id
_entity.type
_entity.pdbx_description
1 polymer ?
#
loop_
_entity_poly.entity_id
_entity_poly.type
_entity_poly.pdbx_seq_one_letter_code
_entity_poly.pdbx_strand_id
1 'polypeptide(L)'
;MPAGFEVELDTDSLINKAIQNLLARAGRDKELTKKLVSFSLSKIDNNKSWDVAYDLMQISALIKNENHFKYLKSLEGKTSEDFDRLAQNLKLKNKDLKTQLIELAQVLIDKSAQQGLEPTDFKGGSRSIFNTVIKTSREDISVKPDTASIRDLIAGDLYSKSQKQSIKDSIDILRSDIADFGNVYKATYGHIKFHENIIKSIVPLSLLNELMHEINIIKKEEQIVPIYEFNGLLRNQIKDQPAPFIYERLGEKYRHYFIDEFQDTSRMQWENMMPLISNAIQSIDDYGDSGTLMLVGDAKQSIYRWRGSDANQFLDLLKEDQLFELNKSNETLEYNWRSYDNVIEFNNDFFKFYGDYLNNDTYKNLYQNYLHQNATHKNGGYVQVDFLNKEDFSFDDDEDIITPYPQHVHSLIKKIVSQGFELGDICILVRKHTQGHELAQYLVKQDITVVSGDSLLVEASPRVRLLVEFMKMSHQPDQQSLKLSFLLEYVQYYQLEDKNTFIVNHINLSFNEILEVVFNDDISFMESAFAKRLYSKQQNKQLMH
;
A
#
# COMPACT_ATOMS: atom_id res chain seq x y z
N MET A 1 25.45 7.89 -14.99
CA MET A 1 25.02 8.90 -14.00
C MET A 1 25.77 10.20 -14.28
N PRO A 2 25.22 11.39 -13.99
CA PRO A 2 25.97 12.65 -14.09
C PRO A 2 27.24 12.61 -13.23
N ALA A 3 28.30 13.32 -13.59
CA ALA A 3 29.43 13.50 -12.69
C ALA A 3 29.04 14.49 -11.59
N GLY A 4 29.19 14.12 -10.32
CA GLY A 4 28.88 15.00 -9.18
C GLY A 4 27.41 15.11 -8.79
N PHE A 5 26.62 14.04 -8.96
CA PHE A 5 25.22 14.04 -8.51
C PHE A 5 25.10 13.96 -6.98
N GLU A 6 24.05 14.56 -6.43
CA GLU A 6 23.67 14.39 -5.02
C GLU A 6 22.57 13.34 -4.87
N VAL A 7 22.63 12.55 -3.80
CA VAL A 7 21.59 11.55 -3.50
C VAL A 7 20.45 12.25 -2.76
N GLU A 8 19.26 12.28 -3.38
CA GLU A 8 18.07 12.85 -2.78
C GLU A 8 17.39 11.81 -1.88
N LEU A 9 17.31 12.13 -0.59
CA LEU A 9 16.67 11.30 0.45
C LEU A 9 15.21 11.72 0.67
N ASP A 10 14.88 13.01 0.51
CA ASP A 10 13.53 13.52 0.62
C ASP A 10 12.77 13.40 -0.71
N THR A 11 12.40 12.16 -0.99
CA THR A 11 11.66 11.80 -2.20
C THR A 11 10.27 12.43 -2.26
N ASP A 12 9.68 12.76 -1.11
CA ASP A 12 8.34 13.36 -1.04
C ASP A 12 8.37 14.83 -1.45
N SER A 13 9.39 15.59 -1.01
CA SER A 13 9.60 16.96 -1.48
C SER A 13 9.80 17.04 -2.99
N LEU A 14 10.63 16.14 -3.56
CA LEU A 14 10.84 16.05 -5.01
C LEU A 14 9.54 15.78 -5.77
N ILE A 15 8.77 14.78 -5.32
CA ILE A 15 7.49 14.43 -5.94
C ILE A 15 6.51 15.60 -5.84
N ASN A 16 6.41 16.25 -4.68
CA ASN A 16 5.53 17.41 -4.50
C ASN A 16 5.90 18.53 -5.46
N LYS A 17 7.19 18.82 -5.63
CA LYS A 17 7.67 19.80 -6.60
C LYS A 17 7.27 19.43 -8.04
N ALA A 18 7.42 18.16 -8.42
CA ALA A 18 7.01 17.68 -9.74
C ALA A 18 5.48 17.80 -9.95
N ILE A 19 4.68 17.51 -8.92
CA ILE A 19 3.22 17.70 -8.95
C ILE A 19 2.88 19.18 -9.16
N GLN A 20 3.53 20.09 -8.43
CA GLN A 20 3.30 21.54 -8.59
C GLN A 20 3.65 22.02 -10.00
N ASN A 21 4.78 21.56 -10.57
CA ASN A 21 5.15 21.87 -11.95
C ASN A 21 4.12 21.35 -12.96
N LEU A 22 3.66 20.11 -12.78
CA LEU A 22 2.64 19.50 -13.63
C LEU A 22 1.31 20.27 -13.56
N LEU A 23 0.88 20.67 -12.36
CA LEU A 23 -0.33 21.47 -12.17
C LEU A 23 -0.18 22.89 -12.74
N ALA A 24 1.00 23.50 -12.67
CA ALA A 24 1.26 24.82 -13.26
C ALA A 24 1.17 24.83 -14.80
N ARG A 25 1.37 23.67 -15.44
CA ARG A 25 1.14 23.47 -16.88
C ARG A 25 -0.33 23.34 -17.24
N ALA A 26 -1.20 23.01 -16.27
CA ALA A 26 -2.64 22.96 -16.49
C ALA A 26 -3.17 24.33 -16.95
N GLY A 27 -4.10 24.32 -17.90
CA GLY A 27 -4.62 25.51 -18.58
C GLY A 27 -3.82 25.95 -19.80
N ARG A 28 -2.50 25.68 -19.86
CA ARG A 28 -1.67 25.96 -21.05
C ARG A 28 -1.60 24.74 -21.98
N ASP A 29 -1.42 23.57 -21.40
CA ASP A 29 -1.43 22.29 -22.09
C ASP A 29 -2.86 21.72 -22.10
N LYS A 30 -3.54 21.80 -23.25
CA LYS A 30 -4.95 21.40 -23.38
C LYS A 30 -5.16 19.90 -23.13
N GLU A 31 -4.23 19.06 -23.59
CA GLU A 31 -4.33 17.60 -23.43
C GLU A 31 -4.12 17.20 -21.97
N LEU A 32 -3.09 17.74 -21.32
CA LEU A 32 -2.87 17.53 -19.89
C LEU A 32 -4.06 18.02 -19.05
N THR A 33 -4.58 19.20 -19.37
CA THR A 33 -5.74 19.77 -18.67
C THR A 33 -6.95 18.84 -18.76
N LYS A 34 -7.25 18.34 -19.96
CA LYS A 34 -8.35 17.41 -20.18
C LYS A 34 -8.19 16.11 -19.37
N LYS A 35 -6.97 15.60 -19.24
CA LYS A 35 -6.68 14.41 -18.42
C LYS A 35 -6.87 14.68 -16.93
N LEU A 36 -6.34 15.78 -16.41
CA LEU A 36 -6.50 16.14 -14.99
C LEU A 36 -7.99 16.26 -14.65
N VAL A 37 -8.78 16.93 -15.51
CA VAL A 37 -10.24 17.02 -15.35
C VAL A 37 -10.91 15.64 -15.42
N SER A 38 -10.56 14.81 -16.41
CA SER A 38 -11.13 13.47 -16.55
C SER A 38 -10.80 12.58 -15.34
N PHE A 39 -9.59 12.74 -14.78
CA PHE A 39 -9.15 12.04 -13.60
C PHE A 39 -9.94 12.48 -12.35
N SER A 40 -10.10 13.79 -12.12
CA SER A 40 -10.97 14.32 -11.05
C SER A 40 -12.39 13.82 -11.15
N LEU A 41 -13.01 13.89 -12.34
CA LEU A 41 -14.38 13.43 -12.57
C LEU A 41 -14.52 11.93 -12.25
N SER A 42 -13.56 11.12 -12.68
CA SER A 42 -13.55 9.68 -12.40
C SER A 42 -13.47 9.34 -10.90
N LYS A 43 -12.98 10.27 -10.07
CA LYS A 43 -12.84 10.11 -8.62
C LYS A 43 -14.07 10.59 -7.86
N ILE A 44 -14.69 11.67 -8.32
CA ILE A 44 -15.95 12.18 -7.79
C ILE A 44 -17.05 11.12 -7.92
N ASP A 45 -17.12 10.43 -9.07
CA ASP A 45 -18.07 9.33 -9.31
C ASP A 45 -17.92 8.16 -8.31
N ASN A 46 -16.80 8.10 -7.57
CA ASN A 46 -16.50 7.08 -6.57
C ASN A 46 -16.54 7.62 -5.12
N ASN A 47 -17.20 8.76 -4.85
CA ASN A 47 -17.24 9.42 -3.54
C ASN A 47 -15.84 9.73 -2.95
N LYS A 48 -14.86 10.07 -3.81
CA LYS A 48 -13.51 10.46 -3.37
C LYS A 48 -13.30 11.98 -3.48
N SER A 49 -12.24 12.47 -2.82
CA SER A 49 -11.81 13.88 -2.87
C SER A 49 -11.60 14.35 -4.31
N TRP A 50 -11.87 15.62 -4.57
CA TRP A 50 -11.64 16.28 -5.86
C TRP A 50 -10.21 16.83 -6.00
N ASP A 51 -9.43 16.80 -4.92
CA ASP A 51 -8.06 17.33 -4.88
C ASP A 51 -7.11 16.49 -5.73
N VAL A 52 -6.78 17.02 -6.90
CA VAL A 52 -5.88 16.40 -7.88
C VAL A 52 -4.47 16.27 -7.35
N ALA A 53 -3.98 17.24 -6.57
CA ALA A 53 -2.63 17.18 -6.01
C ALA A 53 -2.51 16.00 -5.04
N TYR A 54 -3.51 15.85 -4.17
CA TYR A 54 -3.62 14.72 -3.26
C TYR A 54 -3.68 13.37 -4.01
N ASP A 55 -4.51 13.27 -5.05
CA ASP A 55 -4.61 12.05 -5.83
C ASP A 55 -3.31 11.72 -6.61
N LEU A 56 -2.64 12.74 -7.14
CA LEU A 56 -1.33 12.58 -7.79
C LEU A 56 -0.28 12.09 -6.78
N MET A 57 -0.33 12.60 -5.55
CA MET A 57 0.55 12.15 -4.47
C MET A 57 0.26 10.71 -4.04
N GLN A 58 -0.99 10.25 -4.11
CA GLN A 58 -1.29 8.84 -3.86
C GLN A 58 -0.72 7.93 -4.94
N ILE A 59 -0.85 8.28 -6.22
CA ILE A 59 -0.33 7.43 -7.31
C ILE A 59 1.19 7.50 -7.42
N SER A 60 1.82 8.61 -7.04
CA SER A 60 3.28 8.78 -7.05
C SER A 60 3.98 7.84 -6.06
N ALA A 61 3.27 7.32 -5.05
CA ALA A 61 3.78 6.27 -4.17
C ALA A 61 4.25 5.02 -4.95
N LEU A 62 3.71 4.79 -6.15
CA LEU A 62 4.17 3.71 -7.04
C LEU A 62 5.60 3.93 -7.52
N ILE A 63 6.03 5.18 -7.70
CA ILE A 63 7.37 5.56 -8.20
C ILE A 63 8.45 5.16 -7.20
N LYS A 64 8.17 5.33 -5.91
CA LYS A 64 9.10 5.04 -4.81
C LYS A 64 9.32 3.54 -4.57
N ASN A 65 8.48 2.68 -5.14
CA ASN A 65 8.55 1.24 -4.89
C ASN A 65 9.48 0.55 -5.90
N GLU A 66 10.56 -0.06 -5.40
CA GLU A 66 11.53 -0.77 -6.23
C GLU A 66 10.89 -1.88 -7.08
N ASN A 67 9.84 -2.56 -6.57
CA ASN A 67 9.11 -3.59 -7.31
C ASN A 67 8.47 -3.05 -8.60
N HIS A 68 8.19 -1.76 -8.67
CA HIS A 68 7.58 -1.13 -9.83
C HIS A 68 8.61 -0.59 -10.83
N PHE A 69 9.88 -0.48 -10.44
CA PHE A 69 10.93 0.17 -11.25
C PHE A 69 10.96 -0.36 -12.69
N LYS A 70 10.99 -1.68 -12.88
CA LYS A 70 11.02 -2.31 -14.22
C LYS A 70 9.79 -1.95 -15.06
N TYR A 71 8.61 -1.95 -14.45
CA TYR A 71 7.35 -1.66 -15.15
C TYR A 71 7.25 -0.18 -15.49
N LEU A 72 7.61 0.71 -14.56
CA LEU A 72 7.64 2.15 -14.78
C LEU A 72 8.66 2.55 -15.85
N LYS A 73 9.84 1.92 -15.85
CA LYS A 73 10.85 2.16 -16.89
C LYS A 73 10.34 1.82 -18.29
N SER A 74 9.46 0.83 -18.41
CA SER A 74 8.85 0.47 -19.70
C SER A 74 7.87 1.54 -20.24
N LEU A 75 7.44 2.48 -19.39
CA LEU A 75 6.54 3.58 -19.74
C LEU A 75 7.26 4.84 -20.20
N GLU A 76 8.55 5.00 -19.89
CA GLU A 76 9.32 6.24 -20.14
C GLU A 76 9.31 6.70 -21.62
N GLY A 77 9.15 5.77 -22.56
CA GLY A 77 9.03 6.09 -24.00
C GLY A 77 7.58 6.23 -24.51
N LYS A 78 6.57 6.17 -23.64
CA LYS A 78 5.16 6.21 -24.02
C LYS A 78 4.64 7.64 -23.99
N THR A 79 3.85 7.96 -25.00
CA THR A 79 3.18 9.25 -25.16
C THR A 79 1.74 9.17 -24.65
N SER A 80 1.11 10.33 -24.48
CA SER A 80 -0.33 10.43 -24.25
C SER A 80 -1.16 9.58 -25.23
N GLU A 81 -0.83 9.68 -26.52
CA GLU A 81 -1.57 9.02 -27.60
C GLU A 81 -1.49 7.50 -27.50
N ASP A 82 -0.39 6.95 -26.98
CA ASP A 82 -0.25 5.51 -26.77
C ASP A 82 -1.25 4.98 -25.74
N PHE A 83 -1.50 5.73 -24.66
CA PHE A 83 -2.47 5.39 -23.62
C PHE A 83 -3.90 5.47 -24.16
N ASP A 84 -4.22 6.52 -24.93
CA ASP A 84 -5.53 6.67 -25.55
C ASP A 84 -5.80 5.56 -26.57
N ARG A 85 -4.81 5.23 -27.40
CA ARG A 85 -4.90 4.12 -28.37
C ARG A 85 -5.13 2.78 -27.66
N LEU A 86 -4.45 2.53 -26.54
CA LEU A 86 -4.69 1.33 -25.73
C LEU A 86 -6.13 1.29 -25.21
N ALA A 87 -6.63 2.40 -24.66
CA ALA A 87 -7.99 2.50 -24.15
C ALA A 87 -9.03 2.21 -25.24
N GLN A 88 -8.85 2.78 -26.44
CA GLN A 88 -9.75 2.55 -27.57
C GLN A 88 -9.70 1.10 -28.07
N ASN A 89 -8.51 0.52 -28.19
CA ASN A 89 -8.35 -0.89 -28.57
C ASN A 89 -9.06 -1.84 -27.60
N LEU A 90 -8.95 -1.59 -26.29
CA LEU A 90 -9.64 -2.39 -25.27
C LEU A 90 -11.16 -2.23 -25.32
N LYS A 91 -11.66 -1.01 -25.57
CA LYS A 91 -13.10 -0.76 -25.78
C LYS A 91 -13.63 -1.52 -27.00
N LEU A 92 -12.89 -1.52 -28.12
CA LEU A 92 -13.24 -2.27 -29.32
C LEU A 92 -13.24 -3.79 -29.08
N LYS A 93 -12.21 -4.32 -28.40
CA LYS A 93 -12.18 -5.74 -27.99
C LYS A 93 -13.36 -6.11 -27.10
N ASN A 94 -13.73 -5.26 -26.14
CA ASN A 94 -14.92 -5.49 -25.32
C ASN A 94 -16.21 -5.48 -26.15
N LYS A 95 -16.31 -4.59 -27.14
CA LYS A 95 -17.46 -4.57 -28.04
C LYS A 95 -17.57 -5.89 -28.82
N ASP A 96 -16.48 -6.34 -29.41
CA ASP A 96 -16.42 -7.61 -30.16
C ASP A 96 -16.78 -8.82 -29.29
N LEU A 97 -16.17 -8.94 -28.11
CA LEU A 97 -16.49 -9.99 -27.13
C LEU A 97 -17.98 -10.01 -26.75
N LYS A 98 -18.59 -8.84 -26.56
CA LYS A 98 -20.02 -8.74 -26.26
C LYS A 98 -20.87 -9.21 -27.45
N THR A 99 -20.54 -8.76 -28.66
CA THR A 99 -21.25 -9.15 -29.88
C THR A 99 -21.22 -10.67 -30.07
N GLN A 100 -20.06 -11.31 -29.95
CA GLN A 100 -19.93 -12.76 -30.07
C GLN A 100 -20.77 -13.52 -29.03
N LEU A 101 -20.80 -13.00 -27.79
CA LEU A 101 -21.59 -13.61 -26.71
C LEU A 101 -23.10 -13.42 -26.91
N ILE A 102 -23.53 -12.28 -27.44
CA ILE A 102 -24.93 -12.00 -27.83
C ILE A 102 -25.37 -12.94 -28.94
N GLU A 103 -24.55 -13.13 -29.97
CA GLU A 103 -24.82 -14.05 -31.08
C GLU A 103 -24.96 -15.49 -30.59
N LEU A 104 -24.06 -15.94 -29.70
CA LEU A 104 -24.14 -17.28 -29.09
C LEU A 104 -25.42 -17.45 -28.25
N ALA A 105 -25.81 -16.42 -27.49
CA ALA A 105 -27.06 -16.43 -26.73
C ALA A 105 -28.28 -16.56 -27.66
N GLN A 106 -28.30 -15.83 -28.77
CA GLN A 106 -29.39 -15.89 -29.75
C GLN A 106 -29.50 -17.29 -30.39
N VAL A 107 -28.37 -17.87 -30.79
CA VAL A 107 -28.33 -19.25 -31.32
C VAL A 107 -28.91 -20.25 -30.31
N LEU A 108 -28.55 -20.12 -29.03
CA LEU A 108 -29.06 -21.01 -27.99
C LEU A 108 -30.56 -20.82 -27.73
N ILE A 109 -31.06 -19.58 -27.80
CA ILE A 109 -32.50 -19.27 -27.70
C ILE A 109 -33.26 -19.90 -28.87
N ASP A 110 -32.75 -19.78 -30.09
CA ASP A 110 -33.38 -20.33 -31.29
C ASP A 110 -33.42 -21.87 -31.24
N LYS A 111 -32.33 -22.51 -30.79
CA LYS A 111 -32.29 -23.96 -30.53
C LYS A 111 -33.29 -24.40 -29.46
N SER A 112 -33.41 -23.63 -28.38
CA SER A 112 -34.41 -23.87 -27.32
C SER A 112 -35.84 -23.80 -27.87
N ALA A 113 -36.14 -22.78 -28.66
CA ALA A 113 -37.47 -22.61 -29.26
C ALA A 113 -37.81 -23.73 -30.25
N GLN A 114 -36.83 -24.21 -31.04
CA GLN A 114 -37.02 -25.34 -31.96
C GLN A 114 -37.37 -26.65 -31.23
N GLN A 115 -36.91 -26.81 -29.99
CA GLN A 115 -37.29 -27.93 -29.11
C GLN A 115 -38.63 -27.71 -28.39
N GLY A 116 -39.32 -26.58 -28.63
CA GLY A 116 -40.57 -26.23 -27.98
C GLY A 116 -40.42 -25.85 -26.50
N LEU A 117 -39.22 -25.43 -26.08
CA LEU A 117 -38.93 -25.06 -24.69
C LEU A 117 -39.15 -23.57 -24.46
N GLU A 118 -39.87 -23.24 -23.39
CA GLU A 118 -40.01 -21.89 -22.86
C GLU A 118 -38.96 -21.62 -21.76
N PRO A 119 -38.53 -20.37 -21.54
CA PRO A 119 -37.57 -20.05 -20.48
C PRO A 119 -38.00 -20.55 -19.10
N THR A 120 -39.31 -20.59 -18.82
CA THR A 120 -39.87 -21.07 -17.54
C THR A 120 -39.79 -22.58 -17.34
N ASP A 121 -39.46 -23.35 -18.38
CA ASP A 121 -39.33 -24.82 -18.28
C ASP A 121 -38.04 -25.25 -17.57
N PHE A 122 -37.03 -24.38 -17.57
CA PHE A 122 -35.77 -24.61 -16.87
C PHE A 122 -35.91 -24.35 -15.35
N LYS A 123 -34.96 -24.87 -14.59
CA LYS A 123 -34.89 -24.75 -13.13
C LYS A 123 -35.01 -23.29 -12.70
N GLY A 124 -35.97 -23.03 -11.81
CA GLY A 124 -36.25 -21.69 -11.27
C GLY A 124 -37.53 -21.03 -11.81
N GLY A 125 -38.18 -21.60 -12.82
CA GLY A 125 -39.48 -21.12 -13.32
C GLY A 125 -39.39 -19.67 -13.80
N SER A 126 -40.13 -18.75 -13.16
CA SER A 126 -40.05 -17.31 -13.48
C SER A 126 -38.65 -16.70 -13.26
N ARG A 127 -37.83 -17.30 -12.38
CA ARG A 127 -36.42 -16.95 -12.15
C ARG A 127 -35.47 -17.98 -12.74
N SER A 128 -35.88 -18.59 -13.85
CA SER A 128 -35.14 -19.59 -14.57
C SER A 128 -33.66 -19.24 -14.74
N ILE A 129 -32.79 -20.25 -14.60
CA ILE A 129 -31.36 -20.13 -14.92
C ILE A 129 -31.13 -19.72 -16.39
N PHE A 130 -32.06 -20.08 -17.30
CA PHE A 130 -32.00 -19.72 -18.72
C PHE A 130 -32.25 -18.22 -18.96
N ASN A 131 -32.81 -17.49 -17.98
CA ASN A 131 -32.93 -16.04 -18.07
C ASN A 131 -31.58 -15.33 -18.24
N THR A 132 -30.47 -15.94 -17.82
CA THR A 132 -29.14 -15.38 -18.07
C THR A 132 -28.79 -15.37 -19.56
N VAL A 133 -29.21 -16.40 -20.31
CA VAL A 133 -29.08 -16.44 -21.78
C VAL A 133 -29.94 -15.33 -22.40
N ILE A 134 -31.19 -15.20 -21.96
CA ILE A 134 -32.13 -14.15 -22.44
C ILE A 134 -31.63 -12.74 -22.15
N LYS A 135 -31.05 -12.51 -20.97
CA LYS A 135 -30.45 -11.21 -20.62
C LYS A 135 -29.25 -10.91 -21.52
N THR A 136 -28.41 -11.91 -21.74
CA THR A 136 -27.22 -11.78 -22.59
C THR A 136 -27.60 -11.40 -24.02
N SER A 137 -28.63 -12.00 -24.62
CA SER A 137 -29.08 -11.63 -25.97
C SER A 137 -29.66 -10.21 -26.06
N ARG A 138 -30.04 -9.61 -24.92
CA ARG A 138 -30.49 -8.22 -24.78
C ARG A 138 -29.38 -7.29 -24.29
N GLU A 139 -28.13 -7.66 -24.51
CA GLU A 139 -26.93 -6.90 -24.15
C GLU A 139 -26.69 -6.74 -22.62
N ASP A 140 -27.45 -7.45 -21.78
CA ASP A 140 -27.28 -7.45 -20.33
C ASP A 140 -26.34 -8.58 -19.88
N ILE A 141 -25.07 -8.21 -19.67
CA ILE A 141 -23.99 -9.09 -19.17
C ILE A 141 -23.62 -8.67 -17.73
N SER A 142 -24.63 -8.48 -16.88
CA SER A 142 -24.45 -8.07 -15.47
C SER A 142 -24.35 -9.24 -14.49
N VAL A 143 -24.74 -10.46 -14.90
CA VAL A 143 -24.77 -11.62 -14.00
C VAL A 143 -23.35 -12.09 -13.70
N LYS A 144 -22.97 -12.12 -12.42
CA LYS A 144 -21.62 -12.54 -12.02
C LYS A 144 -21.43 -14.06 -12.22
N PRO A 145 -20.23 -14.52 -12.65
CA PRO A 145 -19.99 -15.93 -12.94
C PRO A 145 -20.02 -16.89 -11.75
N ASP A 146 -19.90 -16.38 -10.53
CA ASP A 146 -19.94 -17.13 -9.26
C ASP A 146 -21.38 -17.38 -8.77
N THR A 147 -22.37 -16.76 -9.40
CA THR A 147 -23.78 -16.97 -9.07
C THR A 147 -24.22 -18.40 -9.38
N ALA A 148 -25.21 -18.90 -8.64
CA ALA A 148 -25.81 -20.21 -8.91
C ALA A 148 -26.33 -20.33 -10.36
N SER A 149 -26.84 -19.23 -10.94
CA SER A 149 -27.35 -19.24 -12.32
C SER A 149 -26.30 -19.65 -13.35
N ILE A 150 -25.06 -19.15 -13.26
CA ILE A 150 -23.98 -19.52 -14.20
C ILE A 150 -23.38 -20.88 -13.86
N ARG A 151 -23.19 -21.18 -12.57
CA ARG A 151 -22.68 -22.50 -12.14
C ARG A 151 -23.62 -23.63 -12.56
N ASP A 152 -24.93 -23.41 -12.47
CA ASP A 152 -25.92 -24.40 -12.82
C ASP A 152 -26.01 -24.60 -14.34
N LEU A 153 -25.85 -23.55 -15.16
CA LEU A 153 -25.75 -23.69 -16.62
C LEU A 153 -24.56 -24.58 -17.02
N ILE A 154 -23.42 -24.45 -16.33
CA ILE A 154 -22.20 -25.20 -16.65
C ILE A 154 -22.31 -26.66 -16.20
N ALA A 155 -22.73 -26.90 -14.95
CA ALA A 155 -22.59 -28.23 -14.33
C ALA A 155 -23.72 -28.62 -13.37
N GLY A 156 -24.75 -27.78 -13.17
CA GLY A 156 -25.84 -28.07 -12.22
C GLY A 156 -27.06 -28.70 -12.89
N ASP A 157 -28.10 -28.95 -12.10
CA ASP A 157 -29.37 -29.45 -12.64
C ASP A 157 -30.08 -28.35 -13.45
N LEU A 158 -30.49 -28.67 -14.68
CA LEU A 158 -31.15 -27.71 -15.57
C LEU A 158 -32.68 -27.65 -15.42
N TYR A 159 -33.29 -28.60 -14.72
CA TYR A 159 -34.74 -28.69 -14.50
C TYR A 159 -35.06 -29.19 -13.09
N SER A 160 -36.32 -29.01 -12.65
CA SER A 160 -36.80 -29.56 -11.38
C SER A 160 -37.16 -31.05 -11.51
N LYS A 161 -37.14 -31.79 -10.38
CA LYS A 161 -37.51 -33.21 -10.37
C LYS A 161 -38.94 -33.46 -10.85
N SER A 162 -39.86 -32.53 -10.59
CA SER A 162 -41.28 -32.60 -10.95
C SER A 162 -41.57 -32.20 -12.40
N GLN A 163 -40.57 -31.84 -13.21
CA GLN A 163 -40.77 -31.43 -14.60
C GLN A 163 -41.23 -32.62 -15.48
N LYS A 164 -42.03 -32.34 -16.51
CA LYS A 164 -42.53 -33.35 -17.47
C LYS A 164 -41.37 -34.04 -18.19
N GLN A 165 -41.47 -35.36 -18.40
CA GLN A 165 -40.38 -36.14 -19.02
C GLN A 165 -40.04 -35.65 -20.43
N SER A 166 -41.03 -35.32 -21.26
CA SER A 166 -40.79 -34.77 -22.60
C SER A 166 -39.97 -33.47 -22.59
N ILE A 167 -40.16 -32.62 -21.58
CA ILE A 167 -39.40 -31.37 -21.43
C ILE A 167 -37.97 -31.67 -20.96
N LYS A 168 -37.80 -32.64 -20.04
CA LYS A 168 -36.47 -33.07 -19.58
C LYS A 168 -35.62 -33.58 -20.74
N ASP A 169 -36.19 -34.45 -21.58
CA ASP A 169 -35.51 -35.01 -22.75
C ASP A 169 -35.08 -33.91 -23.72
N SER A 170 -35.95 -32.91 -23.99
CA SER A 170 -35.62 -31.74 -24.81
C SER A 170 -34.52 -30.86 -24.20
N ILE A 171 -34.50 -30.66 -22.88
CA ILE A 171 -33.42 -29.91 -22.20
C ILE A 171 -32.10 -30.68 -22.25
N ASP A 172 -32.14 -32.00 -22.08
CA ASP A 172 -30.94 -32.84 -22.09
C ASP A 172 -30.27 -32.89 -23.47
N ILE A 173 -31.02 -32.74 -24.56
CA ILE A 173 -30.46 -32.56 -25.92
C ILE A 173 -29.60 -31.28 -26.01
N LEU A 174 -30.01 -30.21 -25.33
CA LEU A 174 -29.30 -28.92 -25.33
C LEU A 174 -28.23 -28.81 -24.24
N ARG A 175 -28.04 -29.86 -23.42
CA ARG A 175 -27.16 -29.83 -22.24
C ARG A 175 -25.75 -29.35 -22.55
N SER A 176 -25.15 -29.86 -23.64
CA SER A 176 -23.81 -29.44 -24.06
C SER A 176 -23.78 -27.98 -24.48
N ASP A 177 -24.71 -27.56 -25.35
CA ASP A 177 -24.79 -26.17 -25.83
C ASP A 177 -24.96 -25.17 -24.68
N ILE A 178 -25.77 -25.53 -23.67
CA ILE A 178 -25.99 -24.70 -22.46
C ILE A 178 -24.73 -24.61 -21.61
N ALA A 179 -24.02 -25.74 -21.41
CA ALA A 179 -22.78 -25.76 -20.65
C ALA A 179 -21.67 -24.99 -21.37
N ASP A 180 -21.57 -25.13 -22.69
CA ASP A 180 -20.63 -24.39 -23.54
C ASP A 180 -20.89 -22.89 -23.47
N PHE A 181 -22.16 -22.47 -23.59
CA PHE A 181 -22.54 -21.08 -23.36
C PHE A 181 -22.13 -20.59 -21.97
N GLY A 182 -22.38 -21.36 -20.91
CA GLY A 182 -22.00 -21.01 -19.55
C GLY A 182 -20.49 -20.81 -19.38
N ASN A 183 -19.68 -21.69 -19.99
CA ASN A 183 -18.22 -21.58 -19.98
C ASN A 183 -17.71 -20.37 -20.75
N VAL A 184 -18.24 -20.13 -21.97
CA VAL A 184 -17.89 -18.96 -22.78
C VAL A 184 -18.32 -17.66 -22.11
N TYR A 185 -19.51 -17.63 -21.50
CA TYR A 185 -19.99 -16.49 -20.72
C TYR A 185 -19.03 -16.17 -19.58
N LYS A 186 -18.63 -17.17 -18.78
CA LYS A 186 -17.71 -17.00 -17.65
C LYS A 186 -16.36 -16.43 -18.08
N ALA A 187 -15.77 -17.00 -19.14
CA ALA A 187 -14.50 -16.52 -19.67
C ALA A 187 -14.61 -15.09 -20.22
N THR A 188 -15.65 -14.83 -21.03
CA THR A 188 -15.90 -13.53 -21.66
C THR A 188 -16.15 -12.43 -20.62
N TYR A 189 -16.96 -12.71 -19.59
CA TYR A 189 -17.18 -11.80 -18.47
C TYR A 189 -15.86 -11.44 -17.79
N GLY A 190 -14.99 -12.43 -17.55
CA GLY A 190 -13.65 -12.23 -16.99
C GLY A 190 -12.80 -11.28 -17.84
N HIS A 191 -12.73 -11.51 -19.15
CA HIS A 191 -12.00 -10.64 -20.08
C HIS A 191 -12.57 -9.21 -20.13
N ILE A 192 -13.89 -9.04 -20.17
CA ILE A 192 -14.53 -7.73 -20.15
C ILE A 192 -14.16 -6.97 -18.87
N LYS A 193 -14.28 -7.60 -17.70
CA LYS A 193 -13.92 -6.99 -16.41
C LYS A 193 -12.43 -6.69 -16.30
N PHE A 194 -11.59 -7.55 -16.85
CA PHE A 194 -10.16 -7.29 -16.92
C PHE A 194 -9.84 -6.05 -17.77
N HIS A 195 -10.39 -5.96 -18.98
CA HIS A 195 -10.22 -4.78 -19.83
C HIS A 195 -10.81 -3.51 -19.22
N GLU A 196 -11.99 -3.58 -18.58
CA GLU A 196 -12.60 -2.45 -17.87
C GLU A 196 -11.71 -1.95 -16.73
N ASN A 197 -11.09 -2.86 -15.96
CA ASN A 197 -10.16 -2.51 -14.90
C ASN A 197 -8.88 -1.85 -15.45
N ILE A 198 -8.37 -2.32 -16.59
CA ILE A 198 -7.23 -1.66 -17.26
C ILE A 198 -7.64 -0.26 -17.69
N ILE A 199 -8.78 -0.10 -18.38
CA ILE A 199 -9.26 1.20 -18.87
C ILE A 199 -9.39 2.22 -17.73
N LYS A 200 -9.93 1.81 -16.57
CA LYS A 200 -10.02 2.67 -15.37
C LYS A 200 -8.65 3.12 -14.86
N SER A 201 -7.60 2.33 -15.11
CA SER A 201 -6.23 2.61 -14.66
C SER A 201 -5.40 3.39 -15.69
N ILE A 202 -5.86 3.52 -16.94
CA ILE A 202 -5.10 4.17 -18.02
C ILE A 202 -4.87 5.66 -17.73
N VAL A 203 -5.90 6.40 -17.31
CA VAL A 203 -5.77 7.84 -17.01
C VAL A 203 -4.79 8.07 -15.86
N PRO A 204 -4.91 7.40 -14.69
CA PRO A 204 -3.90 7.47 -13.64
C PRO A 204 -2.49 7.14 -14.13
N LEU A 205 -2.34 6.08 -14.94
CA LEU A 205 -1.04 5.65 -15.45
C LEU A 205 -0.42 6.67 -16.42
N SER A 206 -1.23 7.31 -17.25
CA SER A 206 -0.77 8.37 -18.14
C SER A 206 -0.30 9.59 -17.35
N LEU A 207 -1.04 10.00 -16.30
CA LEU A 207 -0.63 11.09 -15.42
C LEU A 207 0.63 10.74 -14.61
N LEU A 208 0.76 9.49 -14.17
CA LEU A 208 1.98 8.99 -13.52
C LEU A 208 3.19 9.11 -14.46
N ASN A 209 3.02 8.79 -15.74
CA ASN A 209 4.08 8.93 -16.74
C ASN A 209 4.48 10.38 -16.98
N GLU A 210 3.51 11.30 -17.09
CA GLU A 210 3.79 12.76 -17.14
C GLU A 210 4.55 13.23 -15.89
N LEU A 211 4.14 12.76 -14.71
CA LEU A 211 4.82 13.08 -13.45
C LEU A 211 6.26 12.56 -13.44
N MET A 212 6.50 11.34 -13.94
CA MET A 212 7.85 10.79 -14.09
C MET A 212 8.72 11.62 -15.05
N HIS A 213 8.14 12.16 -16.13
CA HIS A 213 8.84 13.09 -17.01
C HIS A 213 9.24 14.37 -16.29
N GLU A 214 8.36 14.97 -15.50
CA GLU A 214 8.66 16.14 -14.67
C GLU A 214 9.76 15.86 -13.64
N ILE A 215 9.67 14.72 -12.94
CA ILE A 215 10.73 14.28 -12.01
C ILE A 215 12.08 14.16 -12.74
N ASN A 216 12.10 13.60 -13.94
CA ASN A 216 13.31 13.49 -14.75
C ASN A 216 13.88 14.84 -15.21
N ILE A 217 13.04 15.86 -15.41
CA ILE A 217 13.49 17.23 -15.70
C ILE A 217 14.18 17.80 -14.44
N ILE A 218 13.51 17.76 -13.29
CA ILE A 218 14.05 18.27 -12.02
C ILE A 218 15.38 17.59 -11.68
N LYS A 219 15.45 16.26 -11.80
CA LYS A 219 16.69 15.49 -11.58
C LYS A 219 17.87 15.98 -12.42
N LYS A 220 17.62 16.37 -13.67
CA LYS A 220 18.68 16.87 -14.56
C LYS A 220 19.08 18.31 -14.21
N GLU A 221 18.11 19.16 -13.92
CA GLU A 221 18.34 20.57 -13.58
C GLU A 221 19.08 20.72 -12.25
N GLU A 222 18.71 19.91 -11.25
CA GLU A 222 19.28 19.96 -9.89
C GLU A 222 20.43 18.98 -9.69
N GLN A 223 20.74 18.15 -10.69
CA GLN A 223 21.77 17.11 -10.63
C GLN A 223 21.58 16.12 -9.46
N ILE A 224 20.33 15.79 -9.14
CA ILE A 224 19.98 14.85 -8.06
C ILE A 224 19.63 13.46 -8.59
N VAL A 225 19.87 12.45 -7.76
CA VAL A 225 19.45 11.06 -7.98
C VAL A 225 18.64 10.61 -6.76
N PRO A 226 17.35 10.30 -6.92
CA PRO A 226 16.54 9.80 -5.81
C PRO A 226 17.01 8.43 -5.34
N ILE A 227 16.99 8.22 -4.02
CA ILE A 227 17.45 6.96 -3.41
C ILE A 227 16.74 5.72 -3.99
N TYR A 228 15.44 5.82 -4.33
CA TYR A 228 14.67 4.69 -4.87
C TYR A 228 15.11 4.24 -6.27
N GLU A 229 15.80 5.08 -7.05
CA GLU A 229 16.34 4.68 -8.36
C GLU A 229 17.77 4.16 -8.27
N PHE A 230 18.44 4.38 -7.14
CA PHE A 230 19.87 4.14 -7.01
C PHE A 230 20.25 2.70 -7.32
N ASN A 231 19.54 1.73 -6.72
CA ASN A 231 19.74 0.30 -7.01
C ASN A 231 19.52 -0.03 -8.49
N GLY A 232 18.50 0.56 -9.12
CA GLY A 232 18.18 0.31 -10.54
C GLY A 232 19.22 0.89 -11.48
N LEU A 233 19.75 2.08 -11.16
CA LEU A 233 20.83 2.71 -11.92
C LEU A 233 22.15 1.94 -11.76
N LEU A 234 22.51 1.55 -10.55
CA LEU A 234 23.67 0.69 -10.29
C LEU A 234 23.57 -0.60 -11.09
N ARG A 235 22.40 -1.25 -11.06
CA ARG A 235 22.17 -2.48 -11.82
C ARG A 235 22.43 -2.31 -13.31
N ASN A 236 21.89 -1.26 -13.91
CA ASN A 236 22.08 -1.00 -15.34
C ASN A 236 23.54 -0.65 -15.68
N GLN A 237 24.32 -0.14 -14.72
CA GLN A 237 25.74 0.16 -14.92
C GLN A 237 26.64 -1.06 -14.66
N ILE A 238 26.25 -1.97 -13.77
CA ILE A 238 27.08 -3.11 -13.35
C ILE A 238 26.77 -4.36 -14.18
N LYS A 239 25.49 -4.63 -14.46
CA LYS A 239 25.03 -5.92 -15.01
C LYS A 239 25.68 -6.32 -16.34
N ASP A 240 25.90 -5.35 -17.23
CA ASP A 240 26.45 -5.60 -18.57
C ASP A 240 27.94 -5.23 -18.66
N GLN A 241 28.58 -4.89 -17.53
CA GLN A 241 30.01 -4.58 -17.48
C GLN A 241 30.80 -5.80 -16.99
N PRO A 242 31.95 -6.12 -17.60
CA PRO A 242 32.84 -7.12 -17.05
C PRO A 242 33.26 -6.72 -15.63
N ALA A 243 33.24 -7.67 -14.69
CA ALA A 243 33.71 -7.41 -13.33
C ALA A 243 35.08 -6.69 -13.30
N PRO A 244 36.10 -7.06 -14.12
CA PRO A 244 37.37 -6.35 -14.17
C PRO A 244 37.27 -4.83 -14.42
N PHE A 245 36.32 -4.35 -15.22
CA PHE A 245 36.11 -2.92 -15.48
C PHE A 245 35.54 -2.17 -14.28
N ILE A 246 34.68 -2.83 -13.50
CA ILE A 246 34.15 -2.30 -12.24
C ILE A 246 35.29 -2.17 -11.22
N TYR A 247 36.15 -3.18 -11.15
CA TYR A 247 37.32 -3.22 -10.26
C TYR A 247 38.42 -2.23 -10.65
N GLU A 248 38.69 -2.03 -11.93
CA GLU A 248 39.64 -1.00 -12.41
C GLU A 248 39.25 0.40 -11.91
N ARG A 249 37.94 0.65 -11.73
CA ARG A 249 37.41 1.94 -11.25
C ARG A 249 37.24 2.05 -9.74
N LEU A 250 36.81 0.97 -9.07
CA LEU A 250 36.54 0.98 -7.62
C LEU A 250 37.75 0.56 -6.77
N GLY A 251 38.71 -0.16 -7.36
CA GLY A 251 39.76 -0.89 -6.67
C GLY A 251 39.22 -2.13 -5.93
N GLU A 252 40.12 -3.05 -5.55
CA GLU A 252 39.81 -4.15 -4.63
C GLU A 252 39.77 -3.65 -3.18
N LYS A 253 38.74 -2.89 -2.83
CA LYS A 253 38.62 -2.31 -1.48
C LYS A 253 38.12 -3.31 -0.44
N TYR A 254 37.24 -4.22 -0.85
CA TYR A 254 36.56 -5.16 0.05
C TYR A 254 36.73 -6.60 -0.45
N ARG A 255 37.24 -7.46 0.44
CA ARG A 255 37.58 -8.85 0.13
C ARG A 255 36.78 -9.88 0.93
N HIS A 256 36.32 -9.48 2.11
CA HIS A 256 35.44 -10.29 2.95
C HIS A 256 34.10 -9.57 3.06
N TYR A 257 33.01 -10.29 2.72
CA TYR A 257 31.66 -9.77 2.73
C TYR A 257 30.87 -10.44 3.86
N PHE A 258 30.34 -9.62 4.76
CA PHE A 258 29.41 -10.04 5.80
C PHE A 258 28.09 -9.31 5.57
N ILE A 259 27.03 -10.06 5.30
CA ILE A 259 25.69 -9.51 5.07
C ILE A 259 24.77 -10.04 6.15
N ASP A 260 24.34 -9.15 7.03
CA ASP A 260 23.33 -9.42 8.05
C ASP A 260 21.92 -9.13 7.50
N GLU A 261 20.90 -9.70 8.14
CA GLU A 261 19.49 -9.57 7.75
C GLU A 261 19.23 -9.85 6.25
N PHE A 262 19.88 -10.88 5.71
CA PHE A 262 19.84 -11.18 4.28
C PHE A 262 18.42 -11.41 3.74
N GLN A 263 17.49 -11.89 4.57
CA GLN A 263 16.08 -12.05 4.19
C GLN A 263 15.37 -10.74 3.79
N ASP A 264 15.94 -9.59 4.18
CA ASP A 264 15.43 -8.26 3.85
C ASP A 264 16.19 -7.60 2.69
N THR A 265 17.13 -8.32 2.09
CA THR A 265 17.81 -7.89 0.86
C THR A 265 16.88 -8.07 -0.34
N SER A 266 16.74 -7.02 -1.14
CA SER A 266 16.02 -7.10 -2.41
C SER A 266 16.82 -7.87 -3.46
N ARG A 267 16.12 -8.42 -4.45
CA ARG A 267 16.77 -9.07 -5.60
C ARG A 267 17.73 -8.14 -6.33
N MET A 268 17.36 -6.86 -6.44
CA MET A 268 18.18 -5.87 -7.12
C MET A 268 19.47 -5.57 -6.35
N GLN A 269 19.39 -5.41 -5.03
CA GLN A 269 20.57 -5.25 -4.18
C GLN A 269 21.51 -6.45 -4.27
N TRP A 270 20.95 -7.67 -4.18
CA TRP A 270 21.75 -8.89 -4.30
C TRP A 270 22.45 -8.98 -5.66
N GLU A 271 21.71 -8.80 -6.76
CA GLU A 271 22.27 -8.80 -8.12
C GLU A 271 23.36 -7.73 -8.32
N ASN A 272 23.24 -6.57 -7.66
CA ASN A 272 24.27 -5.52 -7.72
C ASN A 272 25.54 -5.88 -6.96
N MET A 273 25.41 -6.65 -5.87
CA MET A 273 26.55 -7.10 -5.07
C MET A 273 27.23 -8.34 -5.66
N MET A 274 26.49 -9.19 -6.38
CA MET A 274 27.01 -10.46 -6.91
C MET A 274 28.34 -10.35 -7.66
N PRO A 275 28.55 -9.39 -8.60
CA PRO A 275 29.84 -9.28 -9.31
C PRO A 275 31.01 -8.94 -8.37
N LEU A 276 30.74 -8.14 -7.34
CA LEU A 276 31.74 -7.72 -6.35
C LEU A 276 32.08 -8.87 -5.38
N ILE A 277 31.07 -9.64 -4.99
CA ILE A 277 31.26 -10.78 -4.11
C ILE A 277 31.96 -11.92 -4.85
N SER A 278 31.47 -12.26 -6.06
CA SER A 278 32.00 -13.33 -6.89
C SER A 278 33.49 -13.14 -7.17
N ASN A 279 33.89 -11.95 -7.58
CA ASN A 279 35.31 -11.68 -7.83
C ASN A 279 36.13 -11.79 -6.54
N ALA A 280 35.67 -11.21 -5.42
CA ALA A 280 36.43 -11.27 -4.16
C ALA A 280 36.67 -12.70 -3.67
N ILE A 281 35.67 -13.59 -3.76
CA ILE A 281 35.79 -14.98 -3.27
C ILE A 281 36.47 -15.92 -4.27
N GLN A 282 36.46 -15.60 -5.57
CA GLN A 282 37.15 -16.38 -6.61
C GLN A 282 38.58 -15.91 -6.87
N SER A 283 38.90 -14.65 -6.56
CA SER A 283 40.25 -14.09 -6.64
C SER A 283 41.15 -14.60 -5.52
N ILE A 284 42.45 -14.69 -5.82
CA ILE A 284 43.52 -15.01 -4.88
C ILE A 284 44.41 -13.77 -4.74
N ASP A 285 44.81 -13.40 -3.52
CA ASP A 285 45.76 -12.29 -3.33
C ASP A 285 47.23 -12.71 -3.50
N ASP A 286 48.11 -11.73 -3.31
CA ASP A 286 49.56 -11.90 -3.29
C ASP A 286 50.05 -12.90 -2.21
N TYR A 287 49.21 -13.22 -1.22
CA TYR A 287 49.51 -14.15 -0.13
C TYR A 287 48.95 -15.57 -0.35
N GLY A 288 48.16 -15.78 -1.41
CA GLY A 288 47.57 -17.07 -1.74
C GLY A 288 46.21 -17.34 -1.09
N ASP A 289 45.61 -16.36 -0.42
CA ASP A 289 44.32 -16.50 0.25
C ASP A 289 43.17 -16.12 -0.68
N SER A 290 41.95 -16.61 -0.43
CA SER A 290 40.72 -16.17 -1.11
C SER A 290 39.88 -15.28 -0.20
N GLY A 291 39.02 -14.43 -0.80
CA GLY A 291 37.99 -13.73 -0.04
C GLY A 291 36.96 -14.69 0.58
N THR A 292 36.10 -14.16 1.45
CA THR A 292 35.00 -14.92 2.08
C THR A 292 33.67 -14.19 1.98
N LEU A 293 32.59 -14.98 1.97
CA LEU A 293 31.21 -14.50 2.04
C LEU A 293 30.51 -15.18 3.22
N MET A 294 29.91 -14.40 4.09
CA MET A 294 29.03 -14.88 5.15
C MET A 294 27.70 -14.16 5.07
N LEU A 295 26.63 -14.94 4.91
CA LEU A 295 25.25 -14.47 4.86
C LEU A 295 24.54 -14.90 6.13
N VAL A 296 23.98 -13.95 6.86
CA VAL A 296 23.22 -14.19 8.09
C VAL A 296 21.80 -13.66 7.89
N GLY A 297 20.81 -14.44 8.33
CA GLY A 297 19.42 -14.05 8.21
C GLY A 297 18.45 -15.14 8.65
N ASP A 298 17.17 -14.77 8.71
CA ASP A 298 16.08 -15.66 9.04
C ASP A 298 14.89 -15.41 8.10
N ALA A 299 14.61 -16.35 7.19
CA ALA A 299 13.47 -16.24 6.27
C ALA A 299 12.13 -16.01 6.98
N LYS A 300 11.99 -16.47 8.24
CA LYS A 300 10.77 -16.29 9.05
C LYS A 300 10.53 -14.82 9.43
N GLN A 301 11.58 -14.01 9.45
CA GLN A 301 11.56 -12.60 9.87
C GLN A 301 11.45 -11.62 8.71
N SER A 302 11.33 -12.10 7.46
CA SER A 302 11.20 -11.23 6.29
C SER A 302 9.85 -10.50 6.28
N ILE A 303 9.88 -9.21 6.66
CA ILE A 303 8.69 -8.35 6.77
C ILE A 303 8.73 -7.13 5.83
N TYR A 304 9.82 -6.96 5.06
CA TYR A 304 10.03 -5.82 4.17
C TYR A 304 9.71 -6.09 2.68
N ARG A 305 8.89 -7.10 2.37
CA ARG A 305 8.50 -7.43 0.97
C ARG A 305 7.95 -6.23 0.20
N TRP A 306 7.25 -5.32 0.88
CA TRP A 306 6.70 -4.10 0.31
C TRP A 306 7.77 -3.10 -0.15
N ARG A 307 9.00 -3.20 0.39
CA ARG A 307 10.21 -2.47 -0.07
C ARG A 307 11.04 -3.26 -1.09
N GLY A 308 10.62 -4.46 -1.48
CA GLY A 308 11.28 -5.28 -2.49
C GLY A 308 12.13 -6.43 -1.96
N SER A 309 12.15 -6.68 -0.64
CA SER A 309 12.81 -7.88 -0.12
C SER A 309 12.13 -9.15 -0.62
N ASP A 310 12.94 -10.20 -0.85
CA ASP A 310 12.46 -11.48 -1.35
C ASP A 310 12.99 -12.64 -0.50
N ALA A 311 12.18 -13.09 0.47
CA ALA A 311 12.51 -14.24 1.29
C ALA A 311 12.78 -15.52 0.47
N ASN A 312 12.20 -15.66 -0.72
CA ASN A 312 12.45 -16.82 -1.57
C ASN A 312 13.91 -16.86 -2.03
N GLN A 313 14.54 -15.69 -2.24
CA GLN A 313 15.96 -15.64 -2.56
C GLN A 313 16.81 -16.29 -1.46
N PHE A 314 16.51 -16.01 -0.19
CA PHE A 314 17.22 -16.64 0.92
C PHE A 314 16.92 -18.15 1.01
N LEU A 315 15.65 -18.54 0.82
CA LEU A 315 15.25 -19.95 0.83
C LEU A 315 15.86 -20.77 -0.31
N ASP A 316 15.95 -20.19 -1.50
CA ASP A 316 16.55 -20.83 -2.67
C ASP A 316 18.06 -20.97 -2.48
N LEU A 317 18.72 -19.94 -1.92
CA LEU A 317 20.11 -20.05 -1.49
C LEU A 317 20.30 -21.17 -0.49
N LEU A 318 19.39 -21.41 0.47
CA LEU A 318 19.55 -22.53 1.42
C LEU A 318 19.45 -23.91 0.75
N LYS A 319 18.69 -24.04 -0.35
CA LYS A 319 18.47 -25.32 -1.07
C LYS A 319 19.60 -25.68 -2.03
N GLU A 320 20.29 -24.69 -2.59
CA GLU A 320 21.44 -24.93 -3.47
C GLU A 320 22.63 -25.41 -2.63
N ASP A 321 23.56 -26.20 -3.19
CA ASP A 321 24.79 -26.61 -2.48
C ASP A 321 26.00 -25.73 -2.87
N GLN A 322 25.82 -24.92 -3.92
CA GLN A 322 26.87 -24.09 -4.48
C GLN A 322 26.38 -22.66 -4.64
N LEU A 323 27.31 -21.71 -4.51
CA LEU A 323 27.11 -20.31 -4.82
C LEU A 323 28.36 -19.79 -5.53
N PHE A 324 28.18 -19.17 -6.70
CA PHE A 324 29.30 -18.77 -7.58
C PHE A 324 30.24 -19.92 -7.93
N GLU A 325 29.70 -21.13 -8.18
CA GLU A 325 30.46 -22.36 -8.47
C GLU A 325 31.37 -22.84 -7.32
N LEU A 326 31.28 -22.22 -6.15
CA LEU A 326 31.96 -22.63 -4.93
C LEU A 326 30.98 -23.36 -4.00
N ASN A 327 31.48 -24.36 -3.28
CA ASN A 327 30.69 -25.04 -2.26
C ASN A 327 30.37 -24.06 -1.13
N LYS A 328 29.14 -24.13 -0.61
CA LYS A 328 28.76 -23.37 0.59
C LYS A 328 28.38 -24.31 1.73
N SER A 329 28.56 -23.83 2.95
CA SER A 329 28.07 -24.49 4.17
C SER A 329 26.89 -23.71 4.74
N ASN A 330 25.82 -24.42 5.08
CA ASN A 330 24.68 -23.86 5.79
C ASN A 330 24.80 -24.22 7.27
N GLU A 331 24.67 -23.24 8.17
CA GLU A 331 24.71 -23.42 9.61
C GLU A 331 23.42 -22.85 10.24
N THR A 332 22.84 -23.55 11.21
CA THR A 332 21.62 -23.11 11.92
C THR A 332 21.88 -22.91 13.40
N LEU A 333 21.38 -21.81 13.96
CA LEU A 333 21.47 -21.54 15.39
C LEU A 333 20.28 -22.15 16.14
N GLU A 334 20.53 -23.24 16.87
CA GLU A 334 19.48 -24.03 17.51
C GLU A 334 18.92 -23.41 18.80
N TYR A 335 19.72 -22.63 19.54
CA TYR A 335 19.35 -22.16 20.88
C TYR A 335 18.90 -20.70 20.89
N ASN A 336 17.78 -20.45 21.56
CA ASN A 336 17.31 -19.10 21.85
C ASN A 336 17.87 -18.61 23.20
N TRP A 337 18.76 -17.62 23.14
CA TRP A 337 19.37 -17.00 24.31
C TRP A 337 18.60 -15.78 24.83
N ARG A 338 17.58 -15.33 24.10
CA ARG A 338 16.85 -14.08 24.36
C ARG A 338 15.71 -14.30 25.36
N SER A 339 14.85 -15.27 25.07
CA SER A 339 13.56 -15.45 25.75
C SER A 339 13.57 -16.58 26.79
N TYR A 340 12.53 -16.61 27.63
CA TYR A 340 12.24 -17.71 28.54
C TYR A 340 11.49 -18.85 27.83
N ASP A 341 11.59 -20.06 28.37
CA ASP A 341 11.02 -21.30 27.80
C ASP A 341 9.53 -21.20 27.42
N ASN A 342 8.63 -20.70 28.28
CA ASN A 342 7.20 -20.63 27.97
C ASN A 342 6.90 -19.78 26.72
N VAL A 343 7.70 -18.73 26.48
CA VAL A 343 7.56 -17.88 25.28
C VAL A 343 8.07 -18.62 24.05
N ILE A 344 9.18 -19.35 24.18
CA ILE A 344 9.78 -20.13 23.08
C ILE A 344 8.85 -21.27 22.68
N GLU A 345 8.35 -22.03 23.66
CA GLU A 345 7.42 -23.15 23.45
C GLU A 345 6.12 -22.68 22.79
N PHE A 346 5.52 -21.60 23.28
CA PHE A 346 4.32 -21.03 22.66
C PHE A 346 4.55 -20.66 21.19
N ASN A 347 5.68 -20.01 20.86
CA ASN A 347 5.97 -19.64 19.46
C ASN A 347 6.25 -20.88 18.59
N ASN A 348 7.01 -21.86 19.10
CA ASN A 348 7.27 -23.12 18.40
C ASN A 348 5.95 -23.83 18.05
N ASP A 349 5.04 -23.96 19.02
CA ASP A 349 3.75 -24.65 18.84
C ASP A 349 2.81 -23.87 17.93
N PHE A 350 2.67 -22.55 18.17
CA PHE A 350 1.79 -21.69 17.39
C PHE A 350 2.18 -21.67 15.91
N PHE A 351 3.45 -21.45 15.60
CA PHE A 351 3.90 -21.35 14.21
C PHE A 351 4.00 -22.70 13.52
N LYS A 352 4.19 -23.79 14.26
CA LYS A 352 4.06 -25.15 13.72
C LYS A 352 2.62 -25.42 13.29
N PHE A 353 1.65 -25.11 14.15
CA PHE A 353 0.23 -25.19 13.82
C PHE A 353 -0.13 -24.29 12.62
N TYR A 354 0.34 -23.05 12.61
CA TYR A 354 0.07 -22.11 11.53
C TYR A 354 0.66 -22.56 10.18
N GLY A 355 1.85 -23.17 10.19
CA GLY A 355 2.53 -23.65 8.99
C GLY A 355 1.69 -24.63 8.15
N ASP A 356 0.82 -25.42 8.79
CA ASP A 356 -0.05 -26.38 8.10
C ASP A 356 -1.18 -25.73 7.29
N TYR A 357 -1.49 -24.45 7.56
CA TYR A 357 -2.47 -23.66 6.80
C TYR A 357 -1.86 -22.89 5.62
N LEU A 358 -0.54 -22.97 5.42
CA LEU A 358 0.13 -22.31 4.31
C LEU A 358 -0.07 -23.11 3.00
N ASN A 359 -0.55 -22.42 1.96
CA ASN A 359 -0.77 -23.01 0.63
C ASN A 359 0.50 -23.16 -0.23
N ASN A 360 1.68 -22.80 0.31
CA ASN A 360 2.93 -22.81 -0.42
C ASN A 360 3.91 -23.79 0.25
N ASP A 361 4.33 -24.81 -0.49
CA ASP A 361 5.18 -25.89 0.03
C ASP A 361 6.55 -25.41 0.52
N THR A 362 7.13 -24.38 -0.12
CA THR A 362 8.41 -23.81 0.31
C THR A 362 8.28 -23.16 1.69
N TYR A 363 7.22 -22.38 1.92
CA TYR A 363 6.99 -21.80 3.24
C TYR A 363 6.54 -22.86 4.26
N LYS A 364 5.70 -23.82 3.87
CA LYS A 364 5.33 -24.92 4.75
C LYS A 364 6.57 -25.68 5.26
N ASN A 365 7.50 -26.00 4.35
CA ASN A 365 8.77 -26.62 4.68
C ASN A 365 9.63 -25.74 5.61
N LEU A 366 9.70 -24.42 5.35
CA LEU A 366 10.39 -23.47 6.23
C LEU A 366 9.88 -23.58 7.69
N TYR A 367 8.56 -23.54 7.88
CA TYR A 367 7.95 -23.61 9.22
C TYR A 367 8.05 -25.01 9.85
N GLN A 368 8.17 -26.08 9.07
CA GLN A 368 8.31 -27.43 9.62
C GLN A 368 9.75 -27.79 10.00
N ASN A 369 10.73 -27.34 9.21
CA ASN A 369 12.12 -27.79 9.33
C ASN A 369 13.07 -26.78 9.98
N TYR A 370 12.73 -25.48 9.98
CA TYR A 370 13.65 -24.40 10.43
C TYR A 370 13.01 -23.46 11.47
N LEU A 371 11.86 -23.84 12.02
CA LEU A 371 11.15 -23.05 13.03
C LEU A 371 11.66 -23.30 14.45
N HIS A 372 11.94 -24.57 14.78
CA HIS A 372 12.13 -24.98 16.15
C HIS A 372 13.41 -24.40 16.76
N GLN A 373 13.28 -23.76 17.92
CA GLN A 373 14.41 -23.34 18.75
C GLN A 373 14.35 -23.99 20.13
N ASN A 374 15.51 -24.38 20.63
CA ASN A 374 15.71 -24.90 21.97
C ASN A 374 15.81 -23.76 22.99
N ALA A 375 15.16 -23.94 24.14
CA ALA A 375 15.37 -23.08 25.29
C ALA A 375 16.76 -23.30 25.92
N THR A 376 17.26 -22.28 26.60
CA THR A 376 18.50 -22.35 27.37
C THR A 376 18.17 -22.58 28.86
N HIS A 377 18.91 -21.96 29.79
CA HIS A 377 18.68 -22.09 31.23
C HIS A 377 17.63 -21.10 31.78
N LYS A 378 16.97 -20.33 30.91
CA LYS A 378 15.95 -19.32 31.27
C LYS A 378 14.57 -19.97 31.39
N ASN A 379 14.23 -20.44 32.59
CA ASN A 379 12.94 -21.09 32.87
C ASN A 379 11.87 -20.09 33.31
N GLY A 380 10.64 -20.21 32.81
CA GLY A 380 9.48 -19.38 33.12
C GLY A 380 8.97 -18.53 31.93
N GLY A 381 8.60 -17.29 32.21
CA GLY A 381 7.92 -16.43 31.23
C GLY A 381 6.41 -16.66 31.17
N TYR A 382 5.71 -15.78 30.46
CA TYR A 382 4.25 -15.73 30.46
C TYR A 382 3.74 -15.29 29.10
N VAL A 383 2.71 -15.99 28.59
CA VAL A 383 1.98 -15.61 27.37
C VAL A 383 0.50 -15.54 27.71
N GLN A 384 -0.14 -14.43 27.33
CA GLN A 384 -1.56 -14.18 27.51
C GLN A 384 -2.17 -13.81 26.16
N VAL A 385 -3.32 -14.41 25.83
CA VAL A 385 -4.11 -14.09 24.64
C VAL A 385 -5.51 -13.69 25.09
N ASP A 386 -5.85 -12.42 24.93
CA ASP A 386 -7.15 -11.87 25.31
C ASP A 386 -8.04 -11.67 24.09
N PHE A 387 -9.28 -12.14 24.18
CA PHE A 387 -10.33 -11.87 23.19
C PHE A 387 -11.25 -10.79 23.76
N LEU A 388 -11.26 -9.62 23.11
CA LEU A 388 -12.00 -8.44 23.58
C LEU A 388 -13.33 -8.31 22.82
N ASN A 389 -14.45 -8.17 23.54
CA ASN A 389 -15.72 -7.78 22.95
C ASN A 389 -15.87 -6.28 23.03
N LYS A 390 -16.21 -5.64 21.91
CA LYS A 390 -16.35 -4.17 21.86
C LYS A 390 -17.41 -3.63 22.82
N GLU A 391 -18.44 -4.42 23.11
CA GLU A 391 -19.55 -4.06 24.01
C GLU A 391 -19.13 -3.90 25.48
N ASP A 392 -18.00 -4.49 25.87
CA ASP A 392 -17.48 -4.43 27.25
C ASP A 392 -16.75 -3.11 27.55
N PHE A 393 -16.63 -2.20 26.57
CA PHE A 393 -15.84 -0.97 26.64
C PHE A 393 -16.70 0.25 26.29
N SER A 394 -16.55 1.33 27.07
CA SER A 394 -17.23 2.61 26.83
C SER A 394 -16.33 3.54 26.02
N PHE A 395 -16.85 4.07 24.90
CA PHE A 395 -16.13 4.99 24.01
C PHE A 395 -16.69 6.43 24.07
N ASP A 396 -17.71 6.66 24.89
CA ASP A 396 -18.62 7.81 24.75
C ASP A 396 -17.99 9.18 25.10
N ASP A 397 -16.81 9.20 25.73
CA ASP A 397 -16.14 10.44 26.18
C ASP A 397 -14.97 10.88 25.28
N ASP A 398 -14.60 10.12 24.24
CA ASP A 398 -13.41 10.42 23.42
C ASP A 398 -13.57 9.96 21.95
N GLU A 399 -13.87 10.91 21.05
CA GLU A 399 -14.03 10.63 19.60
C GLU A 399 -12.77 10.01 18.97
N ASP A 400 -11.61 10.19 19.59
CA ASP A 400 -10.33 9.67 19.12
C ASP A 400 -10.14 8.17 19.42
N ILE A 401 -10.95 7.57 20.31
CA ILE A 401 -10.83 6.17 20.75
C ILE A 401 -11.98 5.35 20.18
N ILE A 402 -11.66 4.52 19.20
CA ILE A 402 -12.67 3.76 18.45
C ILE A 402 -12.57 2.24 18.66
N THR A 403 -11.50 1.79 19.32
CA THR A 403 -11.21 0.38 19.60
C THR A 403 -11.03 0.10 21.10
N PRO A 404 -11.27 -1.14 21.57
CA PRO A 404 -11.10 -1.50 22.98
C PRO A 404 -9.62 -1.59 23.41
N TYR A 405 -8.67 -1.55 22.47
CA TYR A 405 -7.26 -1.83 22.74
C TYR A 405 -6.59 -0.83 23.69
N PRO A 406 -6.78 0.50 23.59
CA PRO A 406 -6.12 1.43 24.48
C PRO A 406 -6.50 1.24 25.95
N GLN A 407 -7.79 1.05 26.22
CA GLN A 407 -8.30 0.80 27.57
C GLN A 407 -7.74 -0.52 28.14
N HIS A 408 -7.76 -1.60 27.33
CA HIS A 408 -7.22 -2.89 27.74
C HIS A 408 -5.72 -2.84 28.02
N VAL A 409 -4.93 -2.25 27.11
CA VAL A 409 -3.48 -2.11 27.25
C VAL A 409 -3.11 -1.28 28.49
N HIS A 410 -3.83 -0.18 28.77
CA HIS A 410 -3.62 0.59 29.99
C HIS A 410 -3.88 -0.26 31.25
N SER A 411 -4.91 -1.09 31.27
CA SER A 411 -5.18 -1.99 32.39
C SER A 411 -4.05 -3.00 32.61
N LEU A 412 -3.48 -3.53 31.52
CA LEU A 412 -2.33 -4.44 31.57
C LEU A 412 -1.06 -3.74 32.05
N ILE A 413 -0.79 -2.52 31.59
CA ILE A 413 0.35 -1.71 32.08
C ILE A 413 0.23 -1.51 33.59
N LYS A 414 -0.94 -1.10 34.09
CA LYS A 414 -1.17 -0.94 35.53
C LYS A 414 -0.92 -2.22 36.31
N LYS A 415 -1.41 -3.36 35.79
CA LYS A 415 -1.18 -4.69 36.38
C LYS A 415 0.31 -5.01 36.43
N ILE A 416 1.05 -4.82 35.33
CA ILE A 416 2.48 -5.15 35.21
C ILE A 416 3.32 -4.24 36.12
N VAL A 417 3.04 -2.93 36.13
CA VAL A 417 3.72 -1.98 37.02
C VAL A 417 3.45 -2.31 38.50
N SER A 418 2.23 -2.74 38.84
CA SER A 418 1.91 -3.19 40.21
C SER A 418 2.69 -4.45 40.64
N GLN A 419 3.23 -5.19 39.68
CA GLN A 419 4.09 -6.37 39.92
C GLN A 419 5.57 -6.01 40.03
N GLY A 420 5.93 -4.73 39.92
CA GLY A 420 7.30 -4.23 40.15
C GLY A 420 8.13 -4.00 38.89
N PHE A 421 7.55 -4.11 37.70
CA PHE A 421 8.21 -3.74 36.44
C PHE A 421 8.20 -2.23 36.19
N GLU A 422 9.23 -1.71 35.54
CA GLU A 422 9.31 -0.30 35.16
C GLU A 422 8.65 -0.08 33.79
N LEU A 423 8.25 1.16 33.49
CA LEU A 423 7.71 1.49 32.16
C LEU A 423 8.73 1.22 31.04
N GLY A 424 10.03 1.32 31.32
CA GLY A 424 11.10 1.01 30.38
C GLY A 424 11.19 -0.47 29.98
N ASP A 425 10.59 -1.37 30.75
CA ASP A 425 10.53 -2.81 30.45
C ASP A 425 9.38 -3.16 29.48
N ILE A 426 8.46 -2.22 29.22
CA ILE A 426 7.23 -2.47 28.47
C ILE A 426 7.38 -1.96 27.04
N CYS A 427 7.21 -2.87 26.07
CA CYS A 427 7.16 -2.53 24.65
C CYS A 427 5.80 -2.93 24.06
N ILE A 428 5.14 -1.98 23.38
CA ILE A 428 3.85 -2.21 22.70
C ILE A 428 4.08 -2.22 21.19
N LEU A 429 3.85 -3.37 20.56
CA LEU A 429 3.98 -3.53 19.11
C LEU A 429 2.62 -3.43 18.43
N VAL A 430 2.54 -2.61 17.39
CA VAL A 430 1.33 -2.41 16.57
C VAL A 430 1.64 -2.62 15.09
N ARG A 431 0.61 -3.01 14.31
CA ARG A 431 0.79 -3.25 12.88
C ARG A 431 0.75 -1.95 12.06
N LYS A 432 -0.06 -0.98 12.49
CA LYS A 432 -0.33 0.27 11.76
C LYS A 432 -0.02 1.49 12.62
N HIS A 433 0.45 2.55 11.98
CA HIS A 433 0.69 3.84 12.62
C HIS A 433 -0.56 4.40 13.31
N THR A 434 -1.75 4.22 12.71
CA THR A 434 -3.03 4.67 13.30
C THR A 434 -3.34 3.99 14.63
N GLN A 435 -2.99 2.71 14.80
CA GLN A 435 -3.17 1.99 16.06
C GLN A 435 -2.21 2.52 17.13
N GLY A 436 -0.96 2.80 16.73
CA GLY A 436 0.02 3.41 17.63
C GLY A 436 -0.37 4.83 18.05
N HIS A 437 -0.97 5.60 17.14
CA HIS A 437 -1.50 6.93 17.42
C HIS A 437 -2.63 6.90 18.45
N GLU A 438 -3.64 6.05 18.22
CA GLU A 438 -4.76 5.84 19.14
C GLU A 438 -4.27 5.43 20.55
N LEU A 439 -3.32 4.48 20.63
CA LEU A 439 -2.70 4.06 21.88
C LEU A 439 -1.92 5.17 22.57
N ALA A 440 -1.06 5.89 21.83
CA ALA A 440 -0.22 6.94 22.38
C ALA A 440 -1.05 8.10 22.93
N GLN A 441 -2.05 8.56 22.16
CA GLN A 441 -2.98 9.61 22.60
C GLN A 441 -3.68 9.22 23.91
N TYR A 442 -4.22 7.99 23.97
CA TYR A 442 -4.90 7.54 25.18
C TYR A 442 -3.95 7.42 26.37
N LEU A 443 -2.79 6.79 26.21
CA LEU A 443 -1.84 6.59 27.30
C LEU A 443 -1.30 7.93 27.83
N VAL A 444 -1.01 8.90 26.96
CA VAL A 444 -0.61 10.25 27.36
C VAL A 444 -1.73 10.98 28.11
N LYS A 445 -3.01 10.84 27.68
CA LYS A 445 -4.17 11.36 28.43
C LYS A 445 -4.30 10.73 29.83
N GLN A 446 -3.77 9.52 30.03
CA GLN A 446 -3.76 8.80 31.31
C GLN A 446 -2.45 8.99 32.11
N ASP A 447 -1.67 10.03 31.78
CA ASP A 447 -0.37 10.37 32.40
C ASP A 447 0.70 9.27 32.28
N ILE A 448 0.60 8.38 31.30
CA ILE A 448 1.63 7.39 30.99
C ILE A 448 2.59 7.96 29.95
N THR A 449 3.87 8.02 30.29
CA THR A 449 4.92 8.44 29.35
C THR A 449 5.10 7.39 28.27
N VAL A 450 4.93 7.80 27.01
CA VAL A 450 5.13 6.95 25.83
C VAL A 450 6.34 7.44 25.05
N VAL A 451 7.19 6.52 24.62
CA VAL A 451 8.26 6.79 23.64
C VAL A 451 7.87 6.09 22.35
N SER A 452 7.64 6.87 21.28
CA SER A 452 7.34 6.37 19.94
C SER A 452 8.13 7.18 18.91
N GLY A 453 8.25 6.69 17.66
CA GLY A 453 8.92 7.43 16.59
C GLY A 453 8.46 8.90 16.51
N ASP A 454 9.42 9.81 16.30
CA ASP A 454 9.35 11.24 16.64
C ASP A 454 8.06 11.98 16.26
N SER A 455 7.39 11.61 15.17
CA SER A 455 6.18 12.29 14.71
C SER A 455 4.93 12.05 15.57
N LEU A 456 4.80 10.86 16.17
CA LEU A 456 3.61 10.46 16.92
C LEU A 456 3.40 11.29 18.20
N LEU A 457 4.47 11.55 18.94
CA LEU A 457 4.43 12.33 20.18
C LEU A 457 4.22 13.82 19.91
N VAL A 458 4.83 14.32 18.83
CA VAL A 458 4.69 15.71 18.41
C VAL A 458 3.25 15.98 17.98
N GLU A 459 2.62 15.10 17.20
CA GLU A 459 1.22 15.23 16.78
C GLU A 459 0.22 14.98 17.94
N ALA A 460 0.55 14.07 18.87
CA ALA A 460 -0.29 13.81 20.03
C ALA A 460 -0.23 14.93 21.09
N SER A 461 0.78 15.80 21.07
CA SER A 461 0.93 16.89 22.03
C SER A 461 -0.13 17.98 21.83
N PRO A 462 -0.99 18.26 22.84
CA PRO A 462 -2.00 19.31 22.75
C PRO A 462 -1.42 20.70 22.43
N ARG A 463 -0.21 21.00 22.94
CA ARG A 463 0.49 22.28 22.67
C ARG A 463 0.88 22.42 21.20
N VAL A 464 1.38 21.34 20.61
CA VAL A 464 1.83 21.35 19.22
C VAL A 464 0.64 21.44 18.28
N ARG A 465 -0.45 20.69 18.53
CA ARG A 465 -1.68 20.80 17.72
C ARG A 465 -2.22 22.21 17.71
N LEU A 466 -2.33 22.84 18.89
CA LEU A 466 -2.76 24.23 18.99
C LEU A 466 -1.87 25.19 18.17
N LEU A 467 -0.54 25.02 18.25
CA LEU A 467 0.41 25.82 17.48
C LEU A 467 0.28 25.60 15.96
N VAL A 468 0.08 24.36 15.53
CA VAL A 468 -0.09 24.02 14.11
C VAL A 468 -1.38 24.60 13.56
N GLU A 469 -2.50 24.45 14.26
CA GLU A 469 -3.78 25.04 13.85
C GLU A 469 -3.70 26.58 13.83
N PHE A 470 -2.98 27.18 14.79
CA PHE A 470 -2.68 28.60 14.76
C PHE A 470 -1.90 29.00 13.49
N MET A 471 -0.84 28.28 13.14
CA MET A 471 -0.05 28.55 11.92
C MET A 471 -0.88 28.39 10.64
N LYS A 472 -1.74 27.37 10.56
CA LYS A 472 -2.66 27.17 9.42
C LYS A 472 -3.65 28.34 9.31
N MET A 473 -4.31 28.71 10.40
CA MET A 473 -5.22 29.85 10.45
C MET A 473 -4.51 31.16 10.09
N SER A 474 -3.28 31.39 10.57
CA SER A 474 -2.47 32.56 10.23
C SER A 474 -2.10 32.60 8.74
N HIS A 475 -1.87 31.45 8.11
CA HIS A 475 -1.56 31.37 6.69
C HIS A 475 -2.78 31.67 5.79
N GLN A 476 -3.98 31.24 6.20
CA GLN A 476 -5.23 31.37 5.45
C GLN A 476 -6.37 31.88 6.37
N PRO A 477 -6.31 33.15 6.81
CA PRO A 477 -7.20 33.68 7.85
C PRO A 477 -8.67 33.80 7.42
N ASP A 478 -8.95 33.79 6.12
CA ASP A 478 -10.31 33.91 5.58
C ASP A 478 -11.05 32.56 5.55
N GLN A 479 -10.34 31.44 5.76
CA GLN A 479 -10.93 30.10 5.69
C GLN A 479 -11.60 29.73 7.03
N GLN A 480 -12.93 29.73 7.08
CA GLN A 480 -13.70 29.42 8.29
C GLN A 480 -13.39 28.05 8.91
N SER A 481 -13.09 27.03 8.09
CA SER A 481 -12.77 25.69 8.61
C SER A 481 -11.50 25.71 9.48
N LEU A 482 -10.50 26.50 9.12
CA LEU A 482 -9.25 26.61 9.90
C LEU A 482 -9.45 27.38 11.20
N LYS A 483 -10.34 28.40 11.20
CA LYS A 483 -10.74 29.08 12.44
C LYS A 483 -11.43 28.13 13.40
N LEU A 484 -12.36 27.31 12.90
CA LEU A 484 -13.07 26.32 13.71
C LEU A 484 -12.09 25.30 14.32
N SER A 485 -11.18 24.75 13.52
CA SER A 485 -10.16 23.81 13.99
C SER A 485 -9.28 24.41 15.10
N PHE A 486 -8.83 25.65 14.95
CA PHE A 486 -8.07 26.34 15.98
C PHE A 486 -8.88 26.55 17.28
N LEU A 487 -10.13 27.02 17.19
CA LEU A 487 -10.96 27.25 18.37
C LEU A 487 -11.28 25.95 19.12
N LEU A 488 -11.48 24.85 18.40
CA LEU A 488 -11.69 23.52 19.00
C LEU A 488 -10.46 23.06 19.80
N GLU A 489 -9.27 23.14 19.21
CA GLU A 489 -8.01 22.81 19.90
C GLU A 489 -7.74 23.75 21.08
N TYR A 490 -8.07 25.04 20.96
CA TYR A 490 -7.89 26.01 22.05
C TYR A 490 -8.76 25.67 23.26
N VAL A 491 -10.05 25.43 23.03
CA VAL A 491 -11.01 25.03 24.06
C VAL A 491 -10.58 23.72 24.73
N GLN A 492 -10.11 22.75 23.95
CA GLN A 492 -9.64 21.46 24.45
C GLN A 492 -8.37 21.61 25.29
N TYR A 493 -7.39 22.41 24.83
CA TYR A 493 -6.12 22.62 25.50
C TYR A 493 -6.29 23.33 26.86
N TYR A 494 -7.14 24.37 26.91
CA TYR A 494 -7.41 25.13 28.13
C TYR A 494 -8.55 24.54 28.99
N GLN A 495 -9.14 23.42 28.58
CA GLN A 495 -10.24 22.75 29.30
C GLN A 495 -11.41 23.68 29.65
N LEU A 496 -11.84 24.51 28.70
CA LEU A 496 -12.96 25.43 28.93
C LEU A 496 -14.28 24.67 29.13
N GLU A 497 -15.05 25.02 30.18
CA GLU A 497 -16.29 24.33 30.53
C GLU A 497 -17.39 24.49 29.47
N ASP A 498 -17.56 25.70 28.90
CA ASP A 498 -18.60 26.00 27.91
C ASP A 498 -18.04 26.07 26.47
N LYS A 499 -17.66 24.90 25.97
CA LYS A 499 -17.02 24.70 24.66
C LYS A 499 -17.82 25.31 23.50
N ASN A 500 -19.12 25.00 23.47
CA ASN A 500 -19.99 25.38 22.35
C ASN A 500 -20.25 26.88 22.33
N THR A 501 -20.54 27.48 23.49
CA THR A 501 -20.76 28.94 23.57
C THR A 501 -19.49 29.69 23.21
N PHE A 502 -18.32 29.23 23.66
CA PHE A 502 -17.05 29.83 23.26
C PHE A 502 -16.86 29.78 21.73
N ILE A 503 -17.04 28.62 21.09
CA ILE A 503 -16.84 28.51 19.64
C ILE A 503 -17.83 29.42 18.87
N VAL A 504 -19.12 29.40 19.24
CA VAL A 504 -20.15 30.21 18.57
C VAL A 504 -19.87 31.71 18.67
N ASN A 505 -19.40 32.17 19.82
CA ASN A 505 -19.09 33.59 20.04
C ASN A 505 -17.87 34.06 19.24
N HIS A 506 -16.93 33.17 18.91
CA HIS A 506 -15.64 33.56 18.33
C HIS A 506 -15.45 33.13 16.87
N ILE A 507 -16.26 32.21 16.33
CA ILE A 507 -16.08 31.69 14.96
C ILE A 507 -16.24 32.76 13.85
N ASN A 508 -17.07 33.78 14.11
CA ASN A 508 -17.34 34.86 13.17
C ASN A 508 -16.38 36.05 13.31
N LEU A 509 -15.50 36.03 14.30
CA LEU A 509 -14.51 37.08 14.51
C LEU A 509 -13.44 37.05 13.40
N SER A 510 -12.88 38.22 13.12
CA SER A 510 -11.69 38.36 12.30
C SER A 510 -10.48 37.73 12.99
N PHE A 511 -9.43 37.41 12.22
CA PHE A 511 -8.21 36.82 12.78
C PHE A 511 -7.61 37.68 13.92
N ASN A 512 -7.65 39.01 13.79
CA ASN A 512 -7.13 39.93 14.80
C ASN A 512 -7.99 39.92 16.07
N GLU A 513 -9.32 39.92 15.94
CA GLU A 513 -10.22 39.83 17.09
C GLU A 513 -10.08 38.48 17.82
N ILE A 514 -9.84 37.39 17.10
CA ILE A 514 -9.52 36.08 17.71
C ILE A 514 -8.20 36.16 18.49
N LEU A 515 -7.17 36.81 17.94
CA LEU A 515 -5.88 36.99 18.62
C LEU A 515 -6.02 37.78 19.93
N GLU A 516 -6.79 38.87 19.90
CA GLU A 516 -7.04 39.71 21.07
C GLU A 516 -7.70 38.92 22.21
N VAL A 517 -8.71 38.10 21.87
CA VAL A 517 -9.40 37.25 22.84
C VAL A 517 -8.50 36.15 23.41
N VAL A 518 -7.70 35.52 22.56
CA VAL A 518 -6.95 34.29 22.89
C VAL A 518 -5.65 34.59 23.62
N PHE A 519 -5.00 35.73 23.32
CA PHE A 519 -3.65 36.06 23.79
C PHE A 519 -3.56 37.29 24.71
N ASN A 520 -4.69 37.90 25.10
CA ASN A 520 -4.84 39.00 26.07
C ASN A 520 -3.52 39.68 26.51
N ASP A 521 -3.22 40.86 25.93
CA ASP A 521 -2.06 41.73 26.15
C ASP A 521 -0.65 41.23 25.74
N ASP A 522 -0.45 39.98 25.31
CA ASP A 522 0.85 39.48 24.81
C ASP A 522 1.03 39.57 23.28
N ILE A 523 0.25 40.44 22.63
CA ILE A 523 0.25 40.64 21.16
C ILE A 523 1.64 41.08 20.66
N SER A 524 2.41 41.83 21.46
CA SER A 524 3.74 42.31 21.07
C SER A 524 4.77 41.18 20.86
N PHE A 525 4.65 40.08 21.61
CA PHE A 525 5.54 38.92 21.48
C PHE A 525 5.27 38.17 20.16
N MET A 526 3.99 37.98 19.82
CA MET A 526 3.56 37.30 18.59
C MET A 526 3.81 38.12 17.33
N GLU A 527 3.61 39.45 17.39
CA GLU A 527 4.02 40.35 16.32
C GLU A 527 5.52 40.21 16.06
N SER A 528 6.37 40.18 17.08
CA SER A 528 7.82 40.03 16.87
C SER A 528 8.23 38.67 16.28
N ALA A 529 7.55 37.58 16.65
CA ALA A 529 7.86 36.22 16.23
C ALA A 529 7.36 35.88 14.81
N PHE A 530 6.23 36.47 14.38
CA PHE A 530 5.56 36.14 13.12
C PHE A 530 5.44 37.33 12.13
N ALA A 531 5.92 38.54 12.45
CA ALA A 531 5.78 39.77 11.64
C ALA A 531 6.34 39.71 10.20
N LYS A 532 7.16 38.73 9.83
CA LYS A 532 7.77 38.73 8.49
C LYS A 532 6.80 38.43 7.33
N ARG A 533 5.53 38.10 7.59
CA ARG A 533 4.58 37.76 6.50
C ARG A 533 3.44 38.75 6.25
N LEU A 534 3.05 39.58 7.23
CA LEU A 534 1.95 40.54 7.03
C LEU A 534 2.38 41.79 6.26
N TYR A 535 3.65 42.19 6.34
CA TYR A 535 4.15 43.40 5.66
C TYR A 535 4.49 43.21 4.17
N SER A 536 4.62 41.98 3.65
CA SER A 536 5.05 41.76 2.25
C SER A 536 3.93 41.83 1.22
N LYS A 537 2.65 41.74 1.62
CA LYS A 537 1.51 41.85 0.69
C LYS A 537 1.09 43.29 0.36
N GLN A 538 1.42 44.27 1.21
CA GLN A 538 1.10 45.68 0.94
C GLN A 538 2.18 46.42 0.14
N GLN A 539 3.46 46.03 0.22
CA GLN A 539 4.52 46.69 -0.56
C GLN A 539 4.57 46.28 -2.05
N ASN A 540 4.14 45.07 -2.41
CA ASN A 540 4.14 44.63 -3.81
C ASN A 540 2.99 45.21 -4.67
N LYS A 541 2.08 45.98 -4.08
CA LYS A 541 1.03 46.71 -4.81
C LYS A 541 1.34 48.20 -5.04
N GLN A 542 2.43 48.72 -4.45
CA GLN A 542 2.88 50.10 -4.63
C GLN A 542 4.13 50.25 -5.52
N LEU A 543 4.67 49.16 -6.05
CA LEU A 543 5.82 49.14 -6.98
C LEU A 543 5.45 48.75 -8.43
N MET A 544 4.16 48.77 -8.78
CA MET A 544 3.67 48.70 -10.17
C MET A 544 2.72 49.86 -10.50
N HIS A 545 3.17 51.08 -10.25
CA HIS A 545 2.65 52.28 -10.92
C HIS A 545 3.79 53.20 -11.34
#